data_AF-A0A533RAX2-F1
#
_entry.id   AF-A0A533RAX2-F1
#
_cell.length_a   1.000
_cell.length_b   1.000
_cell.length_c   1.000
_cell.angle_alpha   90.00
_cell.angle_beta   90.00
_cell.angle_gamma   90.00
#
_symmetry.space_group_name_H-M   'P 1'
#
loop_
_entity.id
_entity.type
_entity.pdbx_description
1 polymer ?
#
loop_
_entity_poly.entity_id
_entity_poly.type
_entity_poly.pdbx_seq_one_letter_code
_entity_poly.pdbx_strand_id
1 'polypeptide(L)'
;GTPLAVAVDARVLGVIHLKDIVKGGIRERFGQLRSMGIRTVMITGDNPITASVIAREAGVDDFLAEATPETKMALIRTEQGKGKLVAMTGDGTNDAPALAQADVGVAMNSGTTAAKEAGNMVDLDSDPTKLIEIVSIGKQLLMTRGALTTFSIANDVAKYFAIIPAMFMVRHPELGNLNVMRLTSPESAILSSVIFNALVIVALIPLALRGVTYRPVGAAALLRRNLLLYGLGGMIVPFVGIKLIDLVLVAVGLAR
;
A
#
# COMPACT_ATOMS: atom_id res chain seq x y z
N GLY A 1 7.45 -13.55 -33.34
CA GLY A 1 7.25 -15.02 -33.25
C GLY A 1 8.34 -15.72 -34.01
N THR A 2 8.59 -16.97 -33.66
CA THR A 2 9.62 -17.82 -34.27
C THR A 2 9.00 -18.66 -35.38
N PRO A 3 9.40 -18.48 -36.66
CA PRO A 3 8.95 -19.35 -37.74
C PRO A 3 9.73 -20.67 -37.69
N LEU A 4 9.02 -21.79 -37.54
CA LEU A 4 9.58 -23.14 -37.66
C LEU A 4 9.18 -23.73 -39.01
N ALA A 5 10.17 -24.04 -39.85
CA ALA A 5 9.93 -24.77 -41.09
C ALA A 5 9.71 -26.27 -40.78
N VAL A 6 8.69 -26.87 -41.37
CA VAL A 6 8.40 -28.30 -41.28
C VAL A 6 8.74 -28.95 -42.61
N ALA A 7 9.56 -30.01 -42.59
CA ALA A 7 9.96 -30.76 -43.77
C ALA A 7 9.87 -32.27 -43.54
N VAL A 8 9.55 -33.02 -44.59
CA VAL A 8 9.60 -34.50 -44.62
C VAL A 8 10.42 -34.90 -45.84
N ASP A 9 11.37 -35.82 -45.67
CA ASP A 9 12.26 -36.32 -46.72
C ASP A 9 12.88 -35.20 -47.59
N ALA A 10 13.45 -34.20 -46.92
CA ALA A 10 14.06 -33.00 -47.53
C ALA A 10 13.11 -32.10 -48.34
N ARG A 11 11.79 -32.34 -48.32
CA ARG A 11 10.78 -31.45 -48.91
C ARG A 11 10.12 -30.59 -47.83
N VAL A 12 10.26 -29.27 -47.94
CA VAL A 12 9.57 -28.31 -47.07
C VAL A 12 8.06 -28.41 -47.32
N LEU A 13 7.30 -28.71 -46.28
CA LEU A 13 5.84 -28.82 -46.30
C LEU A 13 5.15 -27.51 -45.92
N GLY A 14 5.79 -26.68 -45.09
CA GLY A 14 5.24 -25.41 -44.66
C GLY A 14 6.03 -24.77 -43.52
N VAL A 15 5.49 -23.66 -42.98
CA VAL A 15 6.06 -22.93 -41.84
C VAL A 15 5.00 -22.77 -40.76
N ILE A 16 5.33 -23.14 -39.53
CA ILE A 16 4.52 -22.91 -38.34
C ILE A 16 5.06 -21.65 -37.66
N HIS A 17 4.21 -20.64 -37.47
CA HIS A 17 4.58 -19.44 -36.74
C HIS A 17 4.22 -19.56 -35.26
N LEU A 18 5.22 -19.71 -34.40
CA LEU A 18 5.01 -19.66 -32.95
C LEU A 18 5.12 -18.23 -32.45
N LYS A 19 4.02 -17.65 -31.96
CA LYS A 19 4.02 -16.33 -31.32
C LYS A 19 3.79 -16.52 -29.83
N ASP A 20 4.66 -15.94 -29.02
CA ASP A 20 4.37 -15.75 -27.60
C ASP A 20 3.21 -14.77 -27.45
N ILE A 21 2.13 -15.25 -26.84
CA ILE A 21 0.92 -14.47 -26.64
C ILE A 21 1.05 -13.77 -25.30
N VAL A 22 1.18 -12.45 -25.35
CA VAL A 22 1.05 -11.61 -24.17
C VAL A 22 -0.38 -11.76 -23.63
N LYS A 23 -0.51 -12.13 -22.34
CA LYS A 23 -1.82 -12.26 -21.68
C LYS A 23 -2.64 -10.97 -21.87
N GLY A 24 -3.93 -11.10 -22.19
CA GLY A 24 -4.82 -9.96 -22.39
C GLY A 24 -4.85 -9.04 -21.15
N GLY A 25 -4.95 -7.72 -21.37
CA GLY A 25 -5.02 -6.73 -20.28
C GLY A 25 -3.69 -6.34 -19.65
N ILE A 26 -2.56 -6.98 -20.00
CA ILE A 26 -1.24 -6.65 -19.42
C ILE A 26 -0.86 -5.18 -19.63
N ARG A 27 -1.20 -4.64 -20.80
CA ARG A 27 -0.82 -3.27 -21.19
C ARG A 27 -1.54 -2.23 -20.36
N GLU A 28 -2.81 -2.46 -20.05
CA GLU A 28 -3.58 -1.61 -19.15
C GLU A 28 -3.01 -1.68 -17.73
N ARG A 29 -2.69 -2.89 -17.27
CA ARG A 29 -2.06 -3.16 -15.97
C ARG A 29 -0.72 -2.44 -15.81
N PHE A 30 0.18 -2.50 -16.79
CA PHE A 30 1.43 -1.71 -16.76
C PHE A 30 1.18 -0.21 -16.87
N GLY A 31 0.14 0.22 -17.59
CA GLY A 31 -0.32 1.62 -17.58
C GLY A 31 -0.71 2.11 -16.19
N GLN A 32 -1.41 1.28 -15.41
CA GLN A 32 -1.77 1.59 -14.02
C GLN A 32 -0.52 1.73 -13.15
N LEU A 33 0.45 0.82 -13.24
CA LEU A 33 1.74 0.93 -12.53
C LEU A 33 2.46 2.24 -12.86
N ARG A 34 2.49 2.61 -14.13
CA ARG A 34 3.13 3.85 -14.58
C ARG A 34 2.43 5.08 -14.01
N SER A 35 1.10 5.08 -13.98
CA SER A 35 0.31 6.15 -13.33
C SER A 35 0.56 6.25 -11.82
N MET A 36 0.96 5.14 -11.19
CA MET A 36 1.36 5.08 -9.77
C MET A 36 2.81 5.51 -9.53
N GLY A 37 3.54 5.89 -10.58
CA GLY A 37 4.95 6.27 -10.53
C GLY A 37 5.93 5.09 -10.44
N ILE A 38 5.47 3.88 -10.79
CA ILE A 38 6.28 2.66 -10.75
C ILE A 38 6.85 2.41 -12.14
N ARG A 39 8.17 2.38 -12.26
CA ARG A 39 8.88 2.02 -13.49
C ARG A 39 8.94 0.49 -13.62
N THR A 40 8.64 0.00 -14.81
CA THR A 40 8.53 -1.42 -15.14
C THR A 40 9.59 -1.81 -16.16
N VAL A 41 10.44 -2.78 -15.81
CA VAL A 41 11.53 -3.25 -16.68
C VAL A 41 11.34 -4.74 -16.93
N MET A 42 11.22 -5.14 -18.20
CA MET A 42 11.16 -6.54 -18.61
C MET A 42 12.57 -7.12 -18.66
N ILE A 43 12.77 -8.33 -18.15
CA ILE A 43 14.06 -9.02 -18.20
C ILE A 43 13.84 -10.35 -18.91
N THR A 44 14.55 -10.59 -20.01
CA THR A 44 14.44 -11.83 -20.79
C THR A 44 15.81 -12.33 -21.25
N GLY A 45 15.91 -13.64 -21.48
CA GLY A 45 17.05 -14.28 -22.14
C GLY A 45 16.96 -14.22 -23.67
N ASP A 46 15.85 -13.74 -24.22
CA ASP A 46 15.68 -13.59 -25.67
C ASP A 46 16.61 -12.53 -26.26
N ASN A 47 16.82 -12.62 -27.57
CA ASN A 47 17.56 -11.61 -28.31
C ASN A 47 16.85 -10.23 -28.27
N PRO A 48 17.60 -9.13 -28.51
CA PRO A 48 17.05 -7.77 -28.41
C PRO A 48 15.88 -7.47 -29.35
N ILE A 49 15.84 -8.10 -30.53
CA ILE A 49 14.78 -7.86 -31.51
C ILE A 49 13.47 -8.42 -30.98
N THR A 50 13.45 -9.68 -30.55
CA THR A 50 12.27 -10.33 -29.97
C THR A 50 11.83 -9.63 -28.69
N ALA A 51 12.77 -9.32 -27.80
CA ALA A 51 12.50 -8.63 -26.55
C ALA A 51 11.83 -7.26 -26.78
N SER A 52 12.31 -6.47 -27.75
CA SER A 52 11.75 -5.16 -28.06
C SER A 52 10.30 -5.21 -28.56
N VAL A 53 9.94 -6.25 -29.31
CA VAL A 53 8.59 -6.47 -29.81
C VAL A 53 7.66 -6.82 -28.65
N ILE A 54 8.05 -7.77 -27.81
CA ILE A 54 7.26 -8.19 -26.64
C ILE A 54 7.11 -7.03 -25.64
N ALA A 55 8.19 -6.29 -25.38
CA ALA A 55 8.16 -5.12 -24.50
C ALA A 55 7.18 -4.05 -24.99
N ARG A 56 7.14 -3.79 -26.30
CA ARG A 56 6.19 -2.84 -26.90
C ARG A 56 4.75 -3.34 -26.86
N GLU A 57 4.52 -4.63 -27.13
CA GLU A 57 3.19 -5.24 -27.04
C GLU A 57 2.65 -5.22 -25.60
N ALA A 58 3.51 -5.56 -24.63
CA ALA A 58 3.18 -5.53 -23.21
C ALA A 58 3.05 -4.10 -22.67
N GLY A 59 3.75 -3.12 -23.24
CA GLY A 59 3.71 -1.73 -22.76
C GLY A 59 4.48 -1.50 -21.47
N VAL A 60 5.64 -2.14 -21.31
CA VAL A 60 6.60 -1.87 -20.21
C VAL A 60 7.36 -0.56 -20.47
N ASP A 61 8.09 -0.04 -19.46
CA ASP A 61 8.90 1.18 -19.62
C ASP A 61 10.23 0.91 -20.33
N ASP A 62 10.84 -0.25 -20.05
CA ASP A 62 12.17 -0.61 -20.52
C ASP A 62 12.33 -2.14 -20.58
N PHE A 63 13.40 -2.62 -21.22
CA PHE A 63 13.73 -4.04 -21.22
C PHE A 63 15.24 -4.32 -21.21
N LEU A 64 15.61 -5.47 -20.65
CA LEU A 64 16.94 -6.05 -20.70
C LEU A 64 16.86 -7.40 -21.42
N ALA A 65 17.47 -7.48 -22.59
CA ALA A 65 17.58 -8.68 -23.40
C ALA A 65 18.88 -9.45 -23.10
N GLU A 66 18.93 -10.73 -23.48
CA GLU A 66 20.10 -11.60 -23.28
C GLU A 66 20.64 -11.57 -21.83
N ALA A 67 19.73 -11.47 -20.86
CA ALA A 67 20.08 -11.19 -19.47
C ALA A 67 20.72 -12.40 -18.77
N THR A 68 22.01 -12.30 -18.44
CA THR A 68 22.69 -13.27 -17.55
C THR A 68 22.31 -13.05 -16.09
N PRO A 69 22.45 -14.06 -15.20
CA PRO A 69 22.18 -13.89 -13.76
C PRO A 69 22.92 -12.69 -13.14
N GLU A 70 24.17 -12.46 -13.53
CA GLU A 70 25.00 -11.34 -13.07
C GLU A 70 24.43 -10.00 -13.52
N THR A 71 23.97 -9.93 -14.77
CA THR A 71 23.39 -8.72 -15.34
C THR A 71 22.07 -8.36 -14.66
N LYS A 72 21.24 -9.37 -14.32
CA LYS A 72 20.01 -9.17 -13.53
C LYS A 72 20.33 -8.57 -12.16
N MET A 73 21.28 -9.15 -11.43
CA MET A 73 21.70 -8.63 -10.12
C MET A 73 22.31 -7.24 -10.20
N ALA A 74 23.14 -6.96 -11.23
CA ALA A 74 23.74 -5.66 -11.44
C ALA A 74 22.69 -4.57 -11.69
N LEU A 75 21.63 -4.89 -12.46
CA LEU A 75 20.52 -3.98 -12.69
C LEU A 75 19.79 -3.65 -11.38
N ILE A 76 19.47 -4.67 -10.57
CA ILE A 76 18.82 -4.50 -9.26
C ILE A 76 19.67 -3.59 -8.36
N ARG A 77 20.96 -3.89 -8.20
CA ARG A 77 21.88 -3.08 -7.38
C ARG A 77 22.02 -1.66 -7.88
N THR A 78 22.03 -1.47 -9.20
CA THR A 78 22.13 -0.13 -9.81
C THR A 78 20.89 0.70 -9.52
N GLU A 79 19.69 0.12 -9.63
CA GLU A 79 18.45 0.84 -9.31
C GLU A 79 18.31 1.08 -7.80
N GLN A 80 18.72 0.12 -6.95
CA GLN A 80 18.81 0.29 -5.49
C GLN A 80 19.80 1.40 -5.11
N GLY A 81 20.95 1.47 -5.77
CA GLY A 81 21.95 2.53 -5.58
C GLY A 81 21.44 3.94 -5.93
N LYS A 82 20.37 4.04 -6.73
CA LYS A 82 19.64 5.30 -7.01
C LYS A 82 18.59 5.62 -5.93
N GLY A 83 18.52 4.85 -4.85
CA GLY A 83 17.55 5.01 -3.77
C GLY A 83 16.14 4.50 -4.11
N LYS A 84 16.01 3.62 -5.12
CA LYS A 84 14.72 3.01 -5.47
C LYS A 84 14.57 1.67 -4.76
N LEU A 85 13.35 1.37 -4.33
CA LEU A 85 12.98 0.01 -3.93
C LEU A 85 12.68 -0.81 -5.18
N VAL A 86 13.25 -2.00 -5.27
CA VAL A 86 13.16 -2.89 -6.44
C VAL A 86 12.36 -4.13 -6.08
N ALA A 87 11.28 -4.37 -6.81
CA ALA A 87 10.53 -5.62 -6.77
C ALA A 87 10.87 -6.47 -8.01
N MET A 88 11.02 -7.77 -7.82
CA MET A 88 11.30 -8.72 -8.90
C MET A 88 10.32 -9.90 -8.83
N THR A 89 9.91 -10.39 -10.00
CA THR A 89 9.21 -11.67 -10.14
C THR A 89 9.98 -12.61 -11.08
N GLY A 90 9.95 -13.92 -10.80
CA GLY A 90 10.66 -14.93 -11.58
C GLY A 90 10.30 -16.36 -11.17
N ASP A 91 10.73 -17.33 -11.97
CA ASP A 91 10.44 -18.77 -11.82
C ASP A 91 11.68 -19.66 -11.87
N GLY A 92 12.79 -19.19 -12.42
CA GLY A 92 13.99 -19.99 -12.64
C GLY A 92 14.87 -20.14 -11.40
N THR A 93 15.64 -21.24 -11.34
CA THR A 93 16.81 -21.34 -10.44
C THR A 93 17.78 -20.17 -10.65
N ASN A 94 17.91 -19.72 -11.90
CA ASN A 94 18.75 -18.59 -12.29
C ASN A 94 18.23 -17.24 -11.75
N ASP A 95 16.96 -17.17 -11.36
CA ASP A 95 16.37 -15.96 -10.78
C ASP A 95 16.46 -15.94 -9.26
N ALA A 96 16.74 -17.07 -8.60
CA ALA A 96 16.81 -17.15 -7.15
C ALA A 96 17.79 -16.12 -6.53
N PRO A 97 19.02 -15.92 -7.04
CA PRO A 97 19.92 -14.89 -6.51
C PRO A 97 19.38 -13.47 -6.68
N ALA A 98 18.70 -13.21 -7.80
CA ALA A 98 18.14 -11.90 -8.12
C ALA A 98 16.86 -11.63 -7.28
N LEU A 99 16.03 -12.64 -7.04
CA LEU A 99 14.88 -12.60 -6.13
C LEU A 99 15.32 -12.30 -4.70
N ALA A 100 16.40 -12.91 -4.22
CA ALA A 100 16.96 -12.67 -2.90
C ALA A 100 17.62 -11.28 -2.76
N GLN A 101 18.14 -10.72 -3.86
CA GLN A 101 18.76 -9.39 -3.89
C GLN A 101 17.73 -8.25 -3.97
N ALA A 102 16.55 -8.51 -4.53
CA ALA A 102 15.46 -7.55 -4.62
C ALA A 102 14.89 -7.23 -3.22
N ASP A 103 14.35 -6.03 -3.05
CA ASP A 103 13.68 -5.64 -1.80
C ASP A 103 12.38 -6.42 -1.60
N VAL A 104 11.73 -6.79 -2.71
CA VAL A 104 10.55 -7.65 -2.74
C VAL A 104 10.69 -8.67 -3.88
N GLY A 105 11.04 -9.91 -3.55
CA GLY A 105 11.08 -11.04 -4.47
C GLY A 105 9.77 -11.85 -4.47
N VAL A 106 9.17 -12.04 -5.65
CA VAL A 106 7.94 -12.82 -5.84
C VAL A 106 8.19 -14.00 -6.78
N ALA A 107 8.29 -15.19 -6.22
CA ALA A 107 8.48 -16.43 -6.97
C ALA A 107 7.16 -16.92 -7.57
N MET A 108 7.17 -17.45 -8.78
CA MET A 108 5.98 -18.09 -9.36
C MET A 108 5.78 -19.51 -8.81
N ASN A 109 4.53 -19.97 -8.70
CA ASN A 109 4.23 -21.31 -8.21
C ASN A 109 4.69 -22.42 -9.17
N SER A 110 4.74 -22.15 -10.47
CA SER A 110 5.41 -23.03 -11.44
C SER A 110 6.94 -23.03 -11.33
N GLY A 111 7.50 -22.11 -10.53
CA GLY A 111 8.94 -21.94 -10.38
C GLY A 111 9.61 -23.03 -9.55
N THR A 112 10.94 -23.06 -9.63
CA THR A 112 11.77 -24.04 -8.94
C THR A 112 11.75 -23.87 -7.42
N THR A 113 12.04 -24.92 -6.66
CA THR A 113 12.11 -24.84 -5.18
C THR A 113 13.09 -23.77 -4.73
N ALA A 114 14.23 -23.64 -5.43
CA ALA A 114 15.23 -22.61 -5.16
C ALA A 114 14.66 -21.18 -5.33
N ALA A 115 13.83 -20.95 -6.36
CA ALA A 115 13.17 -19.66 -6.54
C ALA A 115 12.15 -19.38 -5.41
N LYS A 116 11.38 -20.40 -5.01
CA LYS A 116 10.39 -20.30 -3.92
C LYS A 116 11.02 -20.05 -2.56
N GLU A 117 12.17 -20.64 -2.29
CA GLU A 117 12.92 -20.43 -1.04
C GLU A 117 13.64 -19.07 -1.01
N ALA A 118 14.04 -18.55 -2.17
CA ALA A 118 14.71 -17.25 -2.28
C ALA A 118 13.74 -16.06 -2.29
N GLY A 119 12.51 -16.24 -2.77
CA GLY A 119 11.48 -15.19 -2.80
C GLY A 119 10.85 -14.92 -1.43
N ASN A 120 10.38 -13.69 -1.21
CA ASN A 120 9.62 -13.33 -0.01
C ASN A 120 8.15 -13.81 -0.09
N MET A 121 7.63 -13.96 -1.31
CA MET A 121 6.25 -14.35 -1.58
C MET A 121 6.22 -15.36 -2.74
N VAL A 122 5.20 -16.21 -2.76
CA VAL A 122 4.93 -17.15 -3.86
C VAL A 122 3.59 -16.80 -4.51
N ASP A 123 3.59 -16.51 -5.81
CA ASP A 123 2.38 -16.33 -6.59
C ASP A 123 1.82 -17.66 -7.08
N LEU A 124 0.69 -18.05 -6.49
CA LEU A 124 -0.03 -19.28 -6.80
C LEU A 124 -0.56 -19.35 -8.24
N ASP A 125 -0.88 -18.21 -8.87
CA ASP A 125 -1.47 -18.16 -10.23
C ASP A 125 -0.41 -17.96 -11.33
N SER A 126 0.85 -17.74 -10.95
CA SER A 126 1.97 -17.51 -11.89
C SER A 126 1.63 -16.42 -12.92
N ASP A 127 1.12 -15.29 -12.43
CA ASP A 127 0.80 -14.10 -13.21
C ASP A 127 1.70 -12.92 -12.75
N PRO A 128 2.69 -12.52 -13.57
CA PRO A 128 3.64 -11.46 -13.20
C PRO A 128 2.97 -10.11 -12.95
N THR A 129 1.73 -9.93 -13.41
CA THR A 129 0.98 -8.70 -13.14
C THR A 129 0.39 -8.60 -11.73
N LYS A 130 0.42 -9.67 -10.92
CA LYS A 130 0.02 -9.60 -9.51
C LYS A 130 0.90 -8.70 -8.65
N LEU A 131 2.07 -8.32 -9.13
CA LEU A 131 2.87 -7.26 -8.50
C LEU A 131 2.05 -5.97 -8.29
N ILE A 132 1.07 -5.69 -9.15
CA ILE A 132 0.15 -4.56 -9.00
C ILE A 132 -0.70 -4.69 -7.75
N GLU A 133 -1.28 -5.87 -7.54
CA GLU A 133 -2.13 -6.16 -6.38
C GLU A 133 -1.31 -6.10 -5.09
N ILE A 134 -0.13 -6.70 -5.09
CA ILE A 134 0.80 -6.67 -3.95
C ILE A 134 1.13 -5.22 -3.57
N VAL A 135 1.50 -4.38 -4.55
CA VAL A 135 1.82 -2.97 -4.30
C VAL A 135 0.59 -2.18 -3.87
N SER A 136 -0.57 -2.43 -4.48
CA SER A 136 -1.83 -1.75 -4.12
C SER A 136 -2.24 -2.05 -2.67
N ILE A 137 -2.25 -3.33 -2.29
CA ILE A 137 -2.57 -3.79 -0.92
C ILE A 137 -1.56 -3.21 0.07
N GLY A 138 -0.26 -3.29 -0.24
CA GLY A 138 0.79 -2.73 0.60
C GLY A 138 0.60 -1.22 0.84
N LYS A 139 0.30 -0.45 -0.22
CA LYS A 139 0.01 0.99 -0.10
C LYS A 139 -1.25 1.26 0.71
N GLN A 140 -2.32 0.48 0.52
CA GLN A 140 -3.56 0.61 1.29
C GLN A 140 -3.33 0.38 2.79
N LEU A 141 -2.55 -0.64 3.16
CA LEU A 141 -2.20 -0.92 4.56
C LEU A 141 -1.43 0.24 5.18
N LEU A 142 -0.39 0.74 4.50
CA LEU A 142 0.42 1.87 4.98
C LEU A 142 -0.41 3.15 5.12
N MET A 143 -1.27 3.45 4.15
CA MET A 143 -2.18 4.60 4.19
C MET A 143 -3.18 4.50 5.34
N THR A 144 -3.75 3.32 5.54
CA THR A 144 -4.71 3.07 6.63
C THR A 144 -4.05 3.27 7.99
N ARG A 145 -2.85 2.73 8.18
CA ARG A 145 -2.08 2.94 9.40
C ARG A 145 -1.78 4.42 9.63
N GLY A 146 -1.27 5.12 8.61
CA GLY A 146 -0.98 6.55 8.69
C GLY A 146 -2.21 7.40 9.02
N ALA A 147 -3.36 7.11 8.41
CA ALA A 147 -4.63 7.78 8.67
C ALA A 147 -5.10 7.58 10.12
N LEU A 148 -5.10 6.34 10.61
CA LEU A 148 -5.50 6.02 11.98
C LEU A 148 -4.56 6.66 13.01
N THR A 149 -3.24 6.64 12.76
CA THR A 149 -2.26 7.32 13.63
C THR A 149 -2.49 8.83 13.66
N THR A 150 -2.69 9.44 12.49
CA THR A 150 -2.97 10.90 12.40
C THR A 150 -4.23 11.27 13.15
N PHE A 151 -5.31 10.50 12.96
CA PHE A 151 -6.57 10.69 13.67
C PHE A 151 -6.41 10.51 15.18
N SER A 152 -5.73 9.44 15.62
CA SER A 152 -5.55 9.15 17.03
C SER A 152 -4.74 10.21 17.76
N ILE A 153 -3.66 10.71 17.14
CA ILE A 153 -2.85 11.79 17.72
C ILE A 153 -3.65 13.09 17.78
N ALA A 154 -4.38 13.44 16.72
CA ALA A 154 -5.20 14.65 16.71
C ALA A 154 -6.32 14.58 17.77
N ASN A 155 -6.85 13.39 18.04
CA ASN A 155 -7.87 13.16 19.05
C ASN A 155 -7.39 13.48 20.48
N ASP A 156 -6.11 13.24 20.78
CA ASP A 156 -5.58 13.49 22.11
C ASP A 156 -5.64 14.98 22.51
N VAL A 157 -5.65 15.91 21.54
CA VAL A 157 -5.85 17.34 21.81
C VAL A 157 -7.16 17.59 22.55
N ALA A 158 -8.26 17.02 22.06
CA ALA A 158 -9.57 17.19 22.69
C ALA A 158 -9.62 16.56 24.08
N LYS A 159 -8.98 15.40 24.26
CA LYS A 159 -8.90 14.72 25.57
C LYS A 159 -8.19 15.59 26.60
N TYR A 160 -7.10 16.26 26.23
CA TYR A 160 -6.42 17.19 27.13
C TYR A 160 -7.32 18.36 27.56
N PHE A 161 -8.08 18.95 26.62
CA PHE A 161 -9.05 20.01 26.95
C PHE A 161 -10.25 19.53 27.77
N ALA A 162 -10.59 18.24 27.74
CA ALA A 162 -11.62 17.68 28.61
C ALA A 162 -11.09 17.38 30.03
N ILE A 163 -9.93 16.70 30.11
CA ILE A 163 -9.46 16.10 31.36
C ILE A 163 -8.68 17.10 32.22
N ILE A 164 -7.80 17.94 31.64
CA ILE A 164 -6.96 18.85 32.43
C ILE A 164 -7.82 19.83 33.24
N PRO A 165 -8.80 20.55 32.66
CA PRO A 165 -9.65 21.44 33.46
C PRO A 165 -10.41 20.65 34.53
N ALA A 166 -10.99 19.50 34.18
CA ALA A 166 -11.75 18.66 35.11
C ALA A 166 -10.94 18.26 36.35
N MET A 167 -9.69 17.79 36.16
CA MET A 167 -8.85 17.32 37.28
C MET A 167 -8.38 18.45 38.20
N PHE A 168 -8.13 19.65 37.66
CA PHE A 168 -7.45 20.71 38.41
C PHE A 168 -8.33 21.88 38.81
N MET A 169 -9.56 22.02 38.28
CA MET A 169 -10.46 23.13 38.60
C MET A 169 -10.75 23.29 40.10
N VAL A 170 -10.72 22.20 40.88
CA VAL A 170 -10.93 22.26 42.34
C VAL A 170 -9.77 22.98 43.05
N ARG A 171 -8.54 22.82 42.55
CA ARG A 171 -7.33 23.41 43.16
C ARG A 171 -6.93 24.74 42.52
N HIS A 172 -7.21 24.88 41.23
CA HIS A 172 -6.86 26.03 40.41
C HIS A 172 -8.07 26.45 39.57
N PRO A 173 -8.99 27.26 40.13
CA PRO A 173 -10.21 27.70 39.44
C PRO A 173 -9.96 28.42 38.12
N GLU A 174 -8.79 29.05 37.97
CA GLU A 174 -8.34 29.74 36.74
C GLU A 174 -8.30 28.82 35.52
N LEU A 175 -8.07 27.50 35.72
CA LEU A 175 -8.07 26.51 34.65
C LEU A 175 -9.48 26.21 34.12
N GLY A 176 -10.54 26.70 34.77
CA GLY A 176 -11.90 26.65 34.25
C GLY A 176 -12.04 27.35 32.89
N ASN A 177 -11.21 28.36 32.61
CA ASN A 177 -11.18 29.04 31.32
C ASN A 177 -10.72 28.13 30.17
N LEU A 178 -10.02 27.03 30.48
CA LEU A 178 -9.60 26.01 29.51
C LEU A 178 -10.69 24.98 29.21
N ASN A 179 -11.84 25.02 29.91
CA ASN A 179 -13.01 24.19 29.59
C ASN A 179 -13.72 24.73 28.33
N VAL A 180 -13.03 24.63 27.18
CA VAL A 180 -13.52 25.11 25.88
C VAL A 180 -14.85 24.44 25.51
N MET A 181 -15.03 23.17 25.90
CA MET A 181 -16.24 22.38 25.65
C MET A 181 -17.40 22.72 26.59
N ARG A 182 -17.17 23.52 27.64
CA ARG A 182 -18.15 23.84 28.70
C ARG A 182 -18.83 22.58 29.25
N LEU A 183 -18.01 21.59 29.62
CA LEU A 183 -18.46 20.35 30.26
C LEU A 183 -19.04 20.64 31.65
N THR A 184 -20.03 19.86 32.05
CA THR A 184 -20.96 20.21 33.14
C THR A 184 -20.31 20.08 34.51
N SER A 185 -19.55 19.01 34.73
CA SER A 185 -18.82 18.75 35.98
C SER A 185 -17.51 17.99 35.74
N PRO A 186 -16.56 18.00 36.69
CA PRO A 186 -15.32 17.22 36.58
C PRO A 186 -15.55 15.72 36.34
N GLU A 187 -16.53 15.14 37.03
CA GLU A 187 -16.86 13.72 36.93
C GLU A 187 -17.45 13.36 35.56
N SER A 188 -18.41 14.15 35.07
CA SER A 188 -18.99 13.99 33.73
C SER A 188 -17.95 14.16 32.62
N ALA A 189 -17.02 15.10 32.77
CA ALA A 189 -15.96 15.34 31.79
C ALA A 189 -15.02 14.13 31.65
N ILE A 190 -14.56 13.57 32.77
CA ILE A 190 -13.70 12.38 32.77
C ILE A 190 -14.47 11.18 32.20
N LEU A 191 -15.70 10.96 32.66
CA LEU A 191 -16.54 9.84 32.20
C LEU A 191 -16.84 9.93 30.69
N SER A 192 -17.19 11.13 30.20
CA SER A 192 -17.46 11.36 28.78
C SER A 192 -16.23 11.10 27.90
N SER A 193 -15.04 11.53 28.36
CA SER A 193 -13.79 11.28 27.65
C SER A 193 -13.46 9.78 27.59
N VAL A 194 -13.68 9.04 28.68
CA VAL A 194 -13.44 7.59 28.73
C VAL A 194 -14.41 6.83 27.83
N ILE A 195 -15.71 7.16 27.90
CA ILE A 195 -16.75 6.56 27.04
C ILE A 195 -16.44 6.84 25.55
N PHE A 196 -16.10 8.09 25.22
CA PHE A 196 -15.74 8.45 23.84
C PHE A 196 -14.55 7.62 23.34
N ASN A 197 -13.52 7.43 24.15
CA ASN A 197 -12.35 6.64 23.79
C ASN A 197 -12.70 5.17 23.53
N ALA A 198 -13.65 4.60 24.26
CA ALA A 198 -14.13 3.24 23.98
C ALA A 198 -14.94 3.17 22.68
N LEU A 199 -15.85 4.12 22.46
CA LEU A 199 -16.70 4.15 21.27
C LEU A 199 -15.92 4.42 19.98
N VAL A 200 -14.90 5.29 20.04
CA VAL A 200 -14.12 5.65 18.85
C VAL A 200 -13.33 4.44 18.32
N ILE A 201 -12.86 3.55 19.20
CA ILE A 201 -12.19 2.30 18.79
C ILE A 201 -13.16 1.46 17.96
N VAL A 202 -14.37 1.21 18.46
CA VAL A 202 -15.39 0.41 17.75
C VAL A 202 -15.75 1.06 16.41
N ALA A 203 -15.90 2.38 16.38
CA ALA A 203 -16.23 3.13 15.17
C ALA A 203 -15.13 3.07 14.09
N LEU A 204 -13.86 2.92 14.49
CA LEU A 204 -12.72 2.86 13.56
C LEU A 204 -12.42 1.43 13.04
N ILE A 205 -12.98 0.37 13.64
CA ILE A 205 -12.78 -1.01 13.19
C ILE A 205 -13.13 -1.20 11.70
N PRO A 206 -14.30 -0.74 11.19
CA PRO A 206 -14.64 -0.90 9.78
C PRO A 206 -13.62 -0.22 8.84
N LEU A 207 -13.08 0.93 9.24
CA LEU A 207 -12.05 1.62 8.48
C LEU A 207 -10.72 0.86 8.50
N ALA A 208 -10.35 0.28 9.64
CA ALA A 208 -9.14 -0.52 9.78
C ALA A 208 -9.20 -1.81 8.92
N LEU A 209 -10.38 -2.44 8.83
CA LEU A 209 -10.59 -3.66 8.06
C LEU A 209 -10.77 -3.42 6.56
N ARG A 210 -11.57 -2.42 6.17
CA ARG A 210 -11.79 -2.10 4.75
C ARG A 210 -10.60 -1.36 4.14
N GLY A 211 -9.82 -0.67 4.97
CA GLY A 211 -8.69 0.15 4.56
C GLY A 211 -9.09 1.44 3.84
N VAL A 212 -8.14 2.36 3.78
CA VAL A 212 -8.28 3.64 3.08
C VAL A 212 -8.02 3.43 1.59
N THR A 213 -8.99 3.79 0.75
CA THR A 213 -8.86 3.65 -0.70
C THR A 213 -7.65 4.41 -1.24
N TYR A 214 -6.71 3.68 -1.84
CA TYR A 214 -5.54 4.26 -2.49
C TYR A 214 -5.95 5.00 -3.77
N ARG A 215 -5.33 6.17 -4.00
CA ARG A 215 -5.40 6.90 -5.28
C ARG A 215 -3.99 7.28 -5.72
N PRO A 216 -3.64 7.12 -7.00
CA PRO A 216 -2.33 7.50 -7.53
C PRO A 216 -2.24 9.03 -7.66
N VAL A 217 -1.95 9.71 -6.55
CA VAL A 217 -1.64 11.13 -6.52
C VAL A 217 -0.28 11.33 -5.87
N GLY A 218 0.38 12.46 -6.13
CA GLY A 218 1.71 12.74 -5.60
C GLY A 218 1.78 12.71 -4.06
N ALA A 219 2.95 12.38 -3.51
CA ALA A 219 3.15 12.22 -2.06
C ALA A 219 2.68 13.44 -1.25
N ALA A 220 2.96 14.66 -1.72
CA ALA A 220 2.52 15.90 -1.07
C ALA A 220 0.98 16.03 -1.04
N ALA A 221 0.30 15.66 -2.13
CA ALA A 221 -1.16 15.69 -2.21
C ALA A 221 -1.79 14.64 -1.28
N LEU A 222 -1.20 13.44 -1.21
CA LEU A 222 -1.61 12.39 -0.27
C LEU A 222 -1.48 12.85 1.18
N LEU A 223 -0.33 13.43 1.54
CA LEU A 223 -0.07 13.95 2.88
C LEU A 223 -1.06 15.06 3.25
N ARG A 224 -1.23 16.06 2.38
CA ARG A 224 -2.18 17.17 2.61
C ARG A 224 -3.60 16.65 2.82
N ARG A 225 -4.04 15.72 1.98
CA ARG A 225 -5.38 15.11 2.12
C ARG A 225 -5.52 14.33 3.41
N ASN A 226 -4.50 13.58 3.81
CA ASN A 226 -4.49 12.83 5.06
C ASN A 226 -4.60 13.76 6.28
N LEU A 227 -3.79 14.84 6.31
CA LEU A 227 -3.85 15.84 7.38
C LEU A 227 -5.20 16.57 7.42
N LEU A 228 -5.75 16.94 6.28
CA LEU A 228 -7.04 17.63 6.22
C LEU A 228 -8.20 16.73 6.65
N LEU A 229 -8.26 15.48 6.19
CA LEU A 229 -9.38 14.59 6.51
C LEU A 229 -9.26 13.97 7.90
N TYR A 230 -8.13 13.31 8.17
CA TYR A 230 -7.93 12.55 9.40
C TYR A 230 -7.35 13.40 10.53
N GLY A 231 -6.56 14.43 10.21
CA GLY A 231 -6.06 15.38 11.21
C GLY A 231 -7.17 16.32 11.70
N LEU A 232 -7.82 17.08 10.81
CA LEU A 232 -8.93 17.95 11.22
C LEU A 232 -10.14 17.14 11.71
N GLY A 233 -10.45 16.01 11.07
CA GLY A 233 -11.49 15.09 11.56
C GLY A 233 -11.17 14.57 12.95
N GLY A 234 -9.92 14.13 13.19
CA GLY A 234 -9.44 13.71 14.49
C GLY A 234 -9.43 14.82 15.54
N MET A 235 -9.38 16.08 15.13
CA MET A 235 -9.50 17.22 16.04
C MET A 235 -10.96 17.57 16.34
N ILE A 236 -11.84 17.62 15.34
CA ILE A 236 -13.23 18.11 15.52
C ILE A 236 -14.15 17.04 16.11
N VAL A 237 -14.09 15.81 15.60
CA VAL A 237 -14.97 14.70 16.01
C VAL A 237 -14.96 14.47 17.53
N PRO A 238 -13.82 14.44 18.24
CA PRO A 238 -13.84 14.23 19.69
C PRO A 238 -14.39 15.41 20.49
N PHE A 239 -14.19 16.66 20.06
CA PHE A 239 -14.82 17.80 20.74
C PHE A 239 -16.35 17.67 20.72
N VAL A 240 -16.90 17.33 19.55
CA VAL A 240 -18.34 17.12 19.38
C VAL A 240 -18.79 15.87 20.14
N GLY A 241 -18.06 14.76 20.00
CA GLY A 241 -18.40 13.47 20.62
C GLY A 241 -18.40 13.51 22.14
N ILE A 242 -17.36 14.07 22.76
CA ILE A 242 -17.26 14.21 24.22
C ILE A 242 -18.39 15.11 24.73
N LYS A 243 -18.68 16.22 24.04
CA LYS A 243 -19.77 17.12 24.47
C LYS A 243 -21.16 16.46 24.36
N LEU A 244 -21.41 15.69 23.30
CA LEU A 244 -22.66 14.97 23.17
C LEU A 244 -22.83 13.91 24.26
N ILE A 245 -21.77 13.19 24.62
CA ILE A 245 -21.81 12.21 25.71
C ILE A 245 -22.07 12.90 27.05
N ASP A 246 -21.41 14.03 27.32
CA ASP A 246 -21.63 14.85 28.52
C ASP A 246 -23.10 15.27 28.65
N LEU A 247 -23.69 15.79 27.58
CA LEU A 247 -25.10 16.18 27.55
C LEU A 247 -26.04 15.01 27.81
N VAL A 248 -25.75 13.82 27.26
CA VAL A 248 -26.55 12.62 27.49
C VAL A 248 -26.44 12.15 28.95
N LEU A 249 -25.24 12.15 29.54
CA LEU A 249 -25.03 11.75 30.93
C LEU A 249 -25.80 12.66 31.90
N VAL A 250 -25.81 13.97 31.64
CA VAL A 250 -26.56 14.94 32.43
C VAL A 250 -28.07 14.75 32.24
N ALA A 251 -28.54 14.53 31.01
CA ALA A 251 -29.96 14.31 30.73
C ALA A 251 -30.52 13.05 31.42
N VAL A 252 -29.71 12.00 31.56
CA VAL A 252 -30.08 10.76 32.25
C VAL A 252 -29.87 10.85 33.78
N GLY A 253 -29.29 11.95 34.28
CA GLY A 253 -29.04 12.16 35.72
C GLY A 253 -27.91 11.30 36.29
N LEU A 254 -27.06 10.74 35.42
CA LEU A 254 -25.89 9.94 35.80
C LEU A 254 -24.69 10.79 36.22
N ALA A 255 -24.72 12.09 35.90
CA ALA A 255 -23.78 13.07 36.40
C ALA A 255 -24.51 14.36 36.78
N ARG A 256 -24.08 14.99 37.87
CA ARG A 256 -24.56 16.29 38.37
C ARG A 256 -23.47 17.34 38.26
#